data_AF-A0A127QB79-F1
#
_entry.id   AF-A0A127QB79-F1
#
_cell.length_a   1.000
_cell.length_b   1.000
_cell.length_c   1.000
_cell.angle_alpha   90.00
_cell.angle_beta   90.00
_cell.angle_gamma   90.00
#
_symmetry.space_group_name_H-M   'P 1'
#
loop_
_entity.id
_entity.type
_entity.pdbx_description
1 polymer ?
#
loop_
_entity_poly.entity_id
_entity_poly.type
_entity_poly.pdbx_seq_one_letter_code
_entity_poly.pdbx_strand_id
1 'polypeptide(L)'
;MEQPSTLEFYNHFLSTLLPQLHQAHLIGRYAGGAALQNHLNPLTSCGCKVYSQNDEDGITFEILRRLGLQKGVFAEFGVGNGMENNTLALAALGWSGFWVGAEDLGFNPNPKAAKKLNFHYQKEWISQSNIVNLYQQGLAQIERARCDLISLDLDGNDCYFVEELLRSGILPEIFIVEYNAKFIPPIRFKIEYNDQHRWAGDDYFGASLCSFSDLFEAHGYFLACCNVTGSNAFFVKNQYKKFFNDIPEAVEKLYASPKYFLTGLDVAGHPTSVKAIETIFSALNSGIETALE
;
A
#
# COMPACT_ATOMS: atom_id res chain seq x y z
N MET A 1 -28.36 5.71 -24.02
CA MET A 1 -27.88 6.26 -22.73
C MET A 1 -26.38 6.28 -22.83
N GLU A 2 -25.78 7.47 -22.85
CA GLU A 2 -24.32 7.59 -22.77
C GLU A 2 -23.87 6.97 -21.45
N GLN A 3 -22.87 6.08 -21.51
CA GLN A 3 -22.26 5.52 -20.31
C GLN A 3 -21.43 6.61 -19.63
N PRO A 4 -21.46 6.68 -18.28
CA PRO A 4 -20.69 7.66 -17.55
C PRO A 4 -19.20 7.49 -17.84
N SER A 5 -18.50 8.61 -18.01
CA SER A 5 -17.05 8.62 -18.22
C SER A 5 -16.32 7.94 -17.04
N THR A 6 -15.11 7.42 -17.25
CA THR A 6 -14.27 6.87 -16.18
C THR A 6 -14.17 7.83 -14.99
N LEU A 7 -14.13 9.14 -15.26
CA LEU A 7 -14.14 10.21 -14.25
C LEU A 7 -15.46 10.24 -13.42
N GLU A 8 -16.61 10.04 -14.04
CA GLU A 8 -17.91 9.95 -13.36
C GLU A 8 -18.01 8.68 -12.51
N PHE A 9 -17.49 7.55 -13.01
CA PHE A 9 -17.39 6.32 -12.22
C PHE A 9 -16.49 6.50 -10.99
N TYR A 10 -15.32 7.13 -11.12
CA TYR A 10 -14.43 7.40 -9.98
C TYR A 10 -15.05 8.33 -8.94
N ASN A 11 -15.64 9.42 -9.41
CA ASN A 11 -16.30 10.37 -8.53
C ASN A 11 -17.47 9.69 -7.82
N HIS A 12 -18.25 8.87 -8.51
CA HIS A 12 -19.31 8.06 -7.91
C HIS A 12 -18.74 7.01 -6.93
N PHE A 13 -17.63 6.36 -7.27
CA PHE A 13 -17.00 5.36 -6.42
C PHE A 13 -16.52 5.96 -5.09
N LEU A 14 -15.68 6.99 -5.15
CA LEU A 14 -15.11 7.62 -3.96
C LEU A 14 -16.14 8.37 -3.10
N SER A 15 -17.18 8.96 -3.71
CA SER A 15 -18.19 9.73 -2.97
C SER A 15 -19.40 8.91 -2.53
N THR A 16 -19.75 7.85 -3.25
CA THR A 16 -21.04 7.13 -3.08
C THR A 16 -20.87 5.65 -2.75
N LEU A 17 -19.98 4.92 -3.44
CA LEU A 17 -19.80 3.48 -3.23
C LEU A 17 -18.83 3.15 -2.07
N LEU A 18 -17.76 3.93 -1.88
CA LEU A 18 -16.80 3.73 -0.80
C LEU A 18 -17.48 3.76 0.60
N PRO A 19 -18.40 4.71 0.90
CA PRO A 19 -19.20 4.65 2.14
C PRO A 19 -20.11 3.42 2.26
N GLN A 20 -20.58 2.86 1.14
CA GLN A 20 -21.41 1.65 1.13
C GLN A 20 -20.56 0.39 1.35
N LEU A 21 -19.34 0.34 0.79
CA LEU A 21 -18.36 -0.70 1.10
C LEU A 21 -17.99 -0.70 2.59
N HIS A 22 -17.84 0.48 3.20
CA HIS A 22 -17.63 0.62 4.65
C HIS A 22 -18.77 0.00 5.48
N GLN A 23 -20.02 0.07 5.01
CA GLN A 23 -21.17 -0.51 5.73
C GLN A 23 -21.39 -2.00 5.46
N ALA A 24 -21.02 -2.52 4.29
CA ALA A 24 -21.44 -3.85 3.85
C ALA A 24 -20.44 -5.00 4.13
N HIS A 25 -19.13 -4.76 4.16
CA HIS A 25 -18.14 -5.87 4.18
C HIS A 25 -17.48 -6.17 5.54
N LEU A 26 -17.64 -5.32 6.56
CA LEU A 26 -16.88 -5.46 7.81
C LEU A 26 -17.72 -5.86 9.02
N ILE A 27 -19.04 -5.67 8.97
CA ILE A 27 -19.92 -5.81 10.14
C ILE A 27 -20.15 -7.27 10.53
N GLY A 28 -19.98 -8.23 9.60
CA GLY A 28 -20.35 -9.63 9.83
C GLY A 28 -19.21 -10.62 10.09
N ARG A 29 -17.99 -10.39 9.56
CA ARG A 29 -16.95 -11.44 9.48
C ARG A 29 -15.69 -11.19 10.30
N TYR A 30 -15.37 -9.94 10.61
CA TYR A 30 -14.45 -9.64 11.68
C TYR A 30 -15.25 -9.64 12.99
N ALA A 31 -14.80 -10.39 14.00
CA ALA A 31 -15.14 -10.04 15.39
C ALA A 31 -14.75 -8.57 15.73
N GLY A 32 -13.98 -7.91 14.85
CA GLY A 32 -13.60 -6.51 14.85
C GLY A 32 -14.50 -5.54 14.07
N GLY A 33 -15.69 -5.88 13.58
CA GLY A 33 -16.62 -4.88 13.03
C GLY A 33 -16.93 -3.75 14.03
N ALA A 34 -17.06 -4.11 15.32
CA ALA A 34 -17.13 -3.14 16.41
C ALA A 34 -15.78 -2.49 16.74
N ALA A 35 -14.65 -3.17 16.52
CA ALA A 35 -13.32 -2.62 16.79
C ALA A 35 -12.90 -1.56 15.75
N LEU A 36 -13.26 -1.76 14.47
CA LEU A 36 -13.05 -0.81 13.38
C LEU A 36 -13.93 0.43 13.56
N GLN A 37 -15.21 0.25 13.92
CA GLN A 37 -16.14 1.36 14.16
C GLN A 37 -15.82 2.18 15.43
N ASN A 38 -15.12 1.59 16.41
CA ASN A 38 -14.79 2.25 17.68
C ASN A 38 -13.30 2.61 17.81
N HIS A 39 -12.48 2.49 16.76
CA HIS A 39 -11.09 2.90 16.82
C HIS A 39 -10.99 4.44 16.94
N LEU A 40 -10.02 4.92 17.72
CA LEU A 40 -9.82 6.37 17.91
C LEU A 40 -9.44 7.10 16.63
N ASN A 41 -8.84 6.39 15.67
CA ASN A 41 -8.49 6.93 14.36
C ASN A 41 -9.61 6.63 13.34
N PRO A 42 -10.27 7.67 12.78
CA PRO A 42 -11.34 7.48 11.80
C PRO A 42 -10.87 6.79 10.52
N LEU A 43 -9.59 6.89 10.14
CA LEU A 43 -9.05 6.18 8.97
C LEU A 43 -9.12 4.67 9.13
N THR A 44 -8.90 4.15 10.35
CA THR A 44 -9.00 2.71 10.63
C THR A 44 -10.40 2.17 10.34
N SER A 45 -11.45 3.00 10.53
CA SER A 45 -12.83 2.62 10.23
C SER A 45 -13.13 2.50 8.73
N CYS A 46 -12.28 3.05 7.87
CA CYS A 46 -12.39 2.97 6.41
C CYS A 46 -11.71 1.72 5.83
N GLY A 47 -11.03 0.92 6.65
CA GLY A 47 -10.27 -0.23 6.18
C GLY A 47 -11.14 -1.27 5.49
N CYS A 48 -10.73 -1.75 4.31
CA CYS A 48 -11.39 -2.83 3.59
C CYS A 48 -10.37 -3.57 2.71
N LYS A 49 -10.68 -4.82 2.35
CA LYS A 49 -9.88 -5.65 1.45
C LYS A 49 -10.50 -5.70 0.07
N VAL A 50 -9.72 -5.38 -0.95
CA VAL A 50 -10.00 -5.70 -2.36
C VAL A 50 -8.92 -6.68 -2.84
N TYR A 51 -7.66 -6.28 -2.75
CA TYR A 51 -6.48 -7.07 -3.11
C TYR A 51 -5.31 -6.93 -2.14
N SER A 52 -5.33 -6.02 -1.15
CA SER A 52 -4.30 -5.96 -0.11
C SER A 52 -4.36 -7.20 0.80
N GLN A 53 -3.34 -7.40 1.65
CA GLN A 53 -3.30 -8.56 2.55
C GLN A 53 -4.41 -8.51 3.62
N ASN A 54 -4.71 -7.31 4.15
CA ASN A 54 -5.68 -7.06 5.20
C ASN A 54 -6.67 -5.96 4.76
N ASP A 55 -6.77 -4.86 5.52
CA ASP A 55 -7.71 -3.75 5.35
C ASP A 55 -7.08 -2.49 4.70
N GLU A 56 -5.87 -2.60 4.14
CA GLU A 56 -5.07 -1.50 3.63
C GLU A 56 -5.69 -0.77 2.43
N ASP A 57 -6.42 -1.46 1.54
CA ASP A 57 -7.01 -0.83 0.34
C ASP A 57 -7.97 0.31 0.73
N GLY A 58 -8.86 0.05 1.69
CA GLY A 58 -9.84 1.05 2.14
C GLY A 58 -9.20 2.26 2.83
N ILE A 59 -8.17 2.03 3.64
CA ILE A 59 -7.38 3.11 4.25
C ILE A 59 -6.69 3.94 3.15
N THR A 60 -6.10 3.28 2.16
CA THR A 60 -5.45 3.92 1.02
C THR A 60 -6.43 4.79 0.23
N PHE A 61 -7.62 4.27 -0.08
CA PHE A 61 -8.64 5.04 -0.80
C PHE A 61 -9.10 6.27 -0.04
N GLU A 62 -9.29 6.19 1.28
CA GLU A 62 -9.67 7.35 2.09
C GLU A 62 -8.54 8.39 2.15
N ILE A 63 -7.27 7.97 2.28
CA ILE A 63 -6.12 8.88 2.21
C ILE A 63 -6.09 9.58 0.84
N LEU A 64 -6.18 8.82 -0.26
CA LEU A 64 -6.19 9.37 -1.61
C LEU A 64 -7.33 10.38 -1.83
N ARG A 65 -8.53 10.07 -1.32
CA ARG A 65 -9.69 10.98 -1.33
C ARG A 65 -9.39 12.29 -0.59
N ARG A 66 -8.78 12.24 0.60
CA ARG A 66 -8.37 13.43 1.38
C ARG A 66 -7.30 14.25 0.67
N LEU A 67 -6.38 13.60 -0.04
CA LEU A 67 -5.32 14.25 -0.81
C LEU A 67 -5.83 14.83 -2.15
N GLY A 68 -7.01 14.41 -2.61
CA GLY A 68 -7.54 14.76 -3.93
C GLY A 68 -6.82 14.04 -5.08
N LEU A 69 -6.21 12.89 -4.82
CA LEU A 69 -5.52 12.07 -5.83
C LEU A 69 -6.44 10.98 -6.36
N GLN A 70 -6.74 11.02 -7.66
CA GLN A 70 -7.66 10.07 -8.31
C GLN A 70 -6.93 9.08 -9.24
N LYS A 71 -5.86 9.56 -9.88
CA LYS A 71 -4.90 8.77 -10.65
C LYS A 71 -3.50 9.19 -10.20
N GLY A 72 -2.54 8.31 -10.36
CA GLY A 72 -1.16 8.58 -9.99
C GLY A 72 -0.23 7.44 -10.39
N VAL A 73 0.96 7.48 -9.80
CA VAL A 73 2.00 6.49 -10.01
C VAL A 73 2.34 5.83 -8.69
N PHE A 74 2.29 4.50 -8.61
CA PHE A 74 2.73 3.76 -7.44
C PHE A 74 4.05 3.02 -7.67
N ALA A 75 4.76 2.71 -6.59
CA ALA A 75 5.79 1.68 -6.55
C ALA A 75 5.53 0.74 -5.37
N GLU A 76 5.74 -0.56 -5.54
CA GLU A 76 5.69 -1.52 -4.44
C GLU A 76 6.93 -2.40 -4.45
N PHE A 77 7.58 -2.52 -3.30
CA PHE A 77 8.77 -3.33 -3.06
C PHE A 77 8.40 -4.46 -2.09
N GLY A 78 8.65 -5.70 -2.50
CA GLY A 78 8.19 -6.89 -1.77
C GLY A 78 6.75 -7.23 -2.14
N VAL A 79 6.57 -7.95 -3.26
CA VAL A 79 5.25 -8.21 -3.84
C VAL A 79 4.82 -9.67 -3.77
N GLY A 80 5.68 -10.55 -3.23
CA GLY A 80 5.44 -11.99 -3.18
C GLY A 80 5.07 -12.55 -4.55
N ASN A 81 4.02 -13.36 -4.60
CA ASN A 81 3.51 -13.92 -5.86
C ASN A 81 2.59 -12.98 -6.65
N GLY A 82 2.42 -11.72 -6.22
CA GLY A 82 1.61 -10.71 -6.91
C GLY A 82 0.09 -10.86 -6.73
N MET A 83 -0.37 -11.74 -5.84
CA MET A 83 -1.80 -12.02 -5.65
C MET A 83 -2.44 -11.17 -4.54
N GLU A 84 -1.61 -10.63 -3.63
CA GLU A 84 -2.03 -9.83 -2.49
C GLU A 84 -1.05 -8.66 -2.30
N ASN A 85 -1.45 -7.45 -2.68
CA ASN A 85 -0.56 -6.28 -2.74
C ASN A 85 -1.31 -4.99 -2.42
N ASN A 86 -0.65 -4.05 -1.73
CA ASN A 86 -1.23 -2.77 -1.33
C ASN A 86 -1.56 -1.86 -2.53
N THR A 87 -1.00 -2.16 -3.71
CA THR A 87 -1.19 -1.35 -4.93
C THR A 87 -1.96 -2.06 -6.04
N LEU A 88 -2.34 -3.34 -5.88
CA LEU A 88 -3.06 -4.07 -6.92
C LEU A 88 -4.46 -3.48 -7.17
N ALA A 89 -5.15 -3.03 -6.12
CA ALA A 89 -6.42 -2.33 -6.28
C ALA A 89 -6.23 -0.98 -7.01
N LEU A 90 -5.11 -0.27 -6.81
CA LEU A 90 -4.79 0.95 -7.57
C LEU A 90 -4.53 0.65 -9.05
N ALA A 91 -3.88 -0.47 -9.37
CA ALA A 91 -3.68 -0.92 -10.73
C ALA A 91 -5.02 -1.22 -11.43
N ALA A 92 -5.95 -1.90 -10.74
CA ALA A 92 -7.33 -2.08 -11.21
C ALA A 92 -8.04 -0.74 -11.44
N LEU A 93 -7.69 0.24 -10.61
CA LEU A 93 -8.16 1.62 -10.73
C LEU A 93 -7.39 2.46 -11.79
N GLY A 94 -6.58 1.84 -12.64
CA GLY A 94 -5.89 2.53 -13.74
C GLY A 94 -4.71 3.40 -13.32
N TRP A 95 -4.21 3.27 -12.08
CA TRP A 95 -2.94 3.87 -11.69
C TRP A 95 -1.79 3.20 -12.45
N SER A 96 -0.83 4.00 -12.89
CA SER A 96 0.42 3.45 -13.42
C SER A 96 1.31 3.03 -12.26
N GLY A 97 2.23 2.10 -12.47
CA GLY A 97 3.17 1.78 -11.40
C GLY A 97 4.13 0.67 -11.75
N PHE A 98 4.96 0.31 -10.79
CA PHE A 98 5.85 -0.82 -10.94
C PHE A 98 6.01 -1.58 -9.64
N TRP A 99 6.34 -2.85 -9.78
CA TRP A 99 6.62 -3.75 -8.69
C TRP A 99 8.07 -4.22 -8.76
N VAL A 100 8.68 -4.44 -7.60
CA VAL A 100 10.01 -5.02 -7.47
C VAL A 100 9.98 -6.11 -6.41
N GLY A 101 10.49 -7.29 -6.73
CA GLY A 101 10.51 -8.44 -5.83
C GLY A 101 11.39 -9.57 -6.38
N ALA A 102 11.70 -10.57 -5.55
CA ALA A 102 12.60 -11.65 -5.94
C ALA A 102 11.85 -12.88 -6.48
N GLU A 103 10.54 -12.95 -6.22
CA GLU A 103 9.67 -14.07 -6.47
C GLU A 103 9.19 -14.14 -7.92
N ASP A 104 8.73 -15.32 -8.34
CA ASP A 104 7.92 -15.43 -9.55
C ASP A 104 6.49 -15.01 -9.23
N LEU A 105 5.91 -14.13 -10.06
CA LEU A 105 4.49 -13.82 -9.95
C LEU A 105 3.66 -15.00 -10.44
N GLY A 106 2.45 -15.12 -9.90
CA GLY A 106 1.47 -16.13 -10.32
C GLY A 106 0.89 -15.93 -11.73
N PHE A 107 1.30 -14.87 -12.43
CA PHE A 107 0.84 -14.46 -13.75
C PHE A 107 1.97 -13.82 -14.55
N ASN A 108 1.74 -13.51 -15.84
CA ASN A 108 2.70 -12.76 -16.64
C ASN A 108 2.45 -11.24 -16.54
N PRO A 109 3.24 -10.48 -15.75
CA PRO A 109 3.02 -9.05 -15.56
C PRO A 109 3.40 -8.17 -16.76
N ASN A 110 4.30 -8.66 -17.62
CA ASN A 110 4.96 -7.87 -18.65
C ASN A 110 4.62 -8.43 -20.05
N PRO A 111 3.50 -8.02 -20.67
CA PRO A 111 3.13 -8.49 -22.00
C PRO A 111 4.17 -8.02 -23.05
N LYS A 112 4.80 -8.98 -23.74
CA LYS A 112 5.89 -8.74 -24.73
C LYS A 112 5.51 -7.81 -25.90
N ALA A 113 4.23 -7.59 -26.14
CA ALA A 113 3.71 -6.86 -27.30
C ALA A 113 3.41 -5.38 -27.03
N ALA A 114 3.51 -4.91 -25.77
CA ALA A 114 3.19 -3.53 -25.43
C ALA A 114 4.35 -2.60 -25.81
N LYS A 115 4.07 -1.60 -26.68
CA LYS A 115 5.05 -0.54 -27.02
C LYS A 115 5.28 0.45 -25.88
N LYS A 116 4.30 0.58 -24.97
CA LYS A 116 4.33 1.42 -23.78
C LYS A 116 3.67 0.65 -22.65
N LEU A 117 4.37 0.56 -21.52
CA LEU A 117 3.85 -0.06 -20.31
C LEU A 117 3.26 1.03 -19.40
N ASN A 118 2.10 0.77 -18.81
CA ASN A 118 1.63 1.52 -17.65
C ASN A 118 1.91 0.74 -16.35
N PHE A 119 2.30 -0.53 -16.47
CA PHE A 119 2.79 -1.35 -15.38
C PHE A 119 4.01 -2.17 -15.78
N HIS A 120 4.97 -2.26 -14.86
CA HIS A 120 6.15 -3.10 -15.02
C HIS A 120 6.48 -3.88 -13.75
N TYR A 121 6.79 -5.16 -13.87
CA TYR A 121 7.42 -5.93 -12.80
C TYR A 121 8.91 -6.14 -13.07
N GLN A 122 9.73 -5.79 -12.09
CA GLN A 122 11.16 -6.06 -12.06
C GLN A 122 11.48 -7.16 -11.05
N LYS A 123 11.87 -8.34 -11.55
CA LYS A 123 12.28 -9.46 -10.71
C LYS A 123 13.73 -9.30 -10.28
N GLU A 124 13.96 -8.76 -9.09
CA GLU A 124 15.29 -8.51 -8.53
C GLU A 124 15.30 -8.64 -7.00
N TRP A 125 16.44 -9.07 -6.45
CA TRP A 125 16.70 -9.03 -5.01
C TRP A 125 17.02 -7.58 -4.59
N ILE A 126 16.27 -7.04 -3.64
CA ILE A 126 16.40 -5.65 -3.20
C ILE A 126 17.43 -5.55 -2.07
N SER A 127 18.33 -4.59 -2.21
CA SER A 127 19.37 -4.24 -1.25
C SER A 127 19.37 -2.73 -1.01
N GLN A 128 20.04 -2.30 0.07
CA GLN A 128 20.22 -0.88 0.34
C GLN A 128 21.00 -0.20 -0.78
N SER A 129 21.95 -0.89 -1.40
CA SER A 129 22.79 -0.33 -2.46
C SER A 129 22.10 -0.22 -3.82
N ASN A 130 21.00 -0.95 -4.05
CA ASN A 130 20.34 -0.99 -5.35
C ASN A 130 18.93 -0.36 -5.36
N ILE A 131 18.26 -0.17 -4.22
CA ILE A 131 16.84 0.23 -4.19
C ILE A 131 16.55 1.53 -4.95
N VAL A 132 17.42 2.53 -4.84
CA VAL A 132 17.27 3.81 -5.56
C VAL A 132 17.36 3.61 -7.07
N ASN A 133 18.28 2.75 -7.52
CA ASN A 133 18.41 2.41 -8.93
C ASN A 133 17.21 1.59 -9.43
N LEU A 134 16.70 0.64 -8.63
CA LEU A 134 15.49 -0.13 -8.94
C LEU A 134 14.27 0.80 -9.09
N TYR A 135 14.12 1.78 -8.19
CA TYR A 135 13.09 2.82 -8.30
C TYR A 135 13.18 3.61 -9.62
N GLN A 136 14.39 4.07 -9.99
CA GLN A 136 14.60 4.82 -11.22
C GLN A 136 14.34 3.98 -12.48
N GLN A 137 14.75 2.72 -12.47
CA GLN A 137 14.50 1.78 -13.56
C GLN A 137 13.00 1.51 -13.73
N GLY A 138 12.29 1.26 -12.63
CA GLY A 138 10.84 1.07 -12.63
C GLY A 138 10.10 2.25 -13.27
N LEU A 139 10.42 3.48 -12.85
CA LEU A 139 9.86 4.70 -13.44
C LEU A 139 10.16 4.85 -14.94
N ALA A 140 11.39 4.52 -15.36
CA ALA A 140 11.79 4.59 -16.76
C ALA A 140 10.99 3.62 -17.65
N GLN A 141 10.70 2.40 -17.16
CA GLN A 141 9.93 1.39 -17.90
C GLN A 141 8.48 1.83 -18.18
N ILE A 142 7.90 2.62 -17.29
CA ILE A 142 6.52 3.13 -17.43
C ILE A 142 6.45 4.58 -17.92
N GLU A 143 7.60 5.18 -18.26
CA GLU A 143 7.74 6.57 -18.70
C GLU A 143 7.05 7.56 -17.74
N ARG A 144 7.41 7.50 -16.45
CA ARG A 144 6.93 8.42 -15.41
C ARG A 144 8.10 9.11 -14.71
N ALA A 145 7.86 10.32 -14.20
CA ALA A 145 8.90 11.13 -13.57
C ALA A 145 9.06 10.87 -12.06
N ARG A 146 7.98 10.47 -11.37
CA ARG A 146 7.95 10.24 -9.93
C ARG A 146 6.77 9.35 -9.54
N CYS A 147 6.83 8.77 -8.35
CA CYS A 147 5.70 8.12 -7.68
C CYS A 147 4.95 9.07 -6.74
N ASP A 148 3.65 8.85 -6.61
CA ASP A 148 2.77 9.49 -5.64
C ASP A 148 2.57 8.60 -4.40
N LEU A 149 2.70 7.27 -4.55
CA LEU A 149 2.61 6.31 -3.45
C LEU A 149 3.75 5.28 -3.55
N ILE A 150 4.40 4.97 -2.43
CA ILE A 150 5.36 3.86 -2.34
C ILE A 150 4.96 2.92 -1.21
N SER A 151 4.86 1.63 -1.48
CA SER A 151 4.66 0.57 -0.47
C SER A 151 5.93 -0.27 -0.33
N LEU A 152 6.31 -0.62 0.90
CA LEU A 152 7.41 -1.52 1.21
C LEU A 152 6.97 -2.57 2.24
N ASP A 153 7.10 -3.84 1.86
CA ASP A 153 6.76 -5.00 2.70
C ASP A 153 7.71 -6.17 2.35
N LEU A 154 8.91 -6.16 2.92
CA LEU A 154 10.02 -7.07 2.58
C LEU A 154 10.43 -7.99 3.75
N ASP A 155 9.62 -8.02 4.80
CA ASP A 155 9.82 -8.83 6.00
C ASP A 155 11.23 -8.65 6.65
N GLY A 156 11.82 -7.45 6.64
CA GLY A 156 13.22 -7.31 7.06
C GLY A 156 13.80 -5.89 7.06
N ASN A 157 14.59 -5.57 6.04
CA ASN A 157 15.43 -4.35 6.00
C ASN A 157 14.66 -3.06 5.66
N ASP A 158 13.33 -3.11 5.69
CA ASP A 158 12.37 -2.10 5.23
C ASP A 158 12.73 -0.67 5.68
N CYS A 159 13.10 -0.50 6.95
CA CYS A 159 13.46 0.80 7.49
C CYS A 159 14.74 1.40 6.85
N TYR A 160 15.73 0.57 6.49
CA TYR A 160 16.93 1.02 5.78
C TYR A 160 16.64 1.39 4.33
N PHE A 161 15.74 0.65 3.70
CA PHE A 161 15.29 0.90 2.34
C PHE A 161 14.52 2.23 2.23
N VAL A 162 13.59 2.46 3.16
CA VAL A 162 12.90 3.75 3.29
C VAL A 162 13.89 4.88 3.54
N GLU A 163 14.84 4.71 4.46
CA GLU A 163 15.86 5.73 4.78
C GLU A 163 16.68 6.10 3.54
N GLU A 164 17.06 5.12 2.71
CA GLU A 164 17.81 5.34 1.48
C GLU A 164 17.00 6.09 0.40
N LEU A 165 15.72 5.73 0.22
CA LEU A 165 14.81 6.43 -0.68
C LEU A 165 14.64 7.90 -0.27
N LEU A 166 14.34 8.15 1.01
CA LEU A 166 14.14 9.49 1.57
C LEU A 166 15.42 10.35 1.43
N ARG A 167 16.59 9.80 1.78
CA ARG A 167 17.90 10.48 1.62
C ARG A 167 18.23 10.85 0.18
N SER A 168 17.76 10.05 -0.77
CA SER A 168 17.94 10.27 -2.20
C SER A 168 16.95 11.29 -2.79
N GLY A 169 16.11 11.92 -1.97
CA GLY A 169 15.11 12.90 -2.41
C GLY A 169 13.86 12.27 -3.04
N ILE A 170 13.66 10.95 -2.87
CA ILE A 170 12.45 10.27 -3.32
C ILE A 170 11.37 10.47 -2.26
N LEU A 171 10.50 11.44 -2.52
CA LEU A 171 9.48 11.91 -1.60
C LEU A 171 8.08 11.76 -2.24
N PRO A 172 7.46 10.56 -2.28
CA PRO A 172 6.07 10.36 -2.70
C PRO A 172 5.08 11.01 -1.73
N GLU A 173 3.84 11.22 -2.13
CA GLU A 173 2.81 11.80 -1.25
C GLU A 173 2.44 10.88 -0.07
N ILE A 174 2.53 9.56 -0.29
CA ILE A 174 2.18 8.51 0.67
C ILE A 174 3.28 7.44 0.71
N PHE A 175 3.62 6.97 1.91
CA PHE A 175 4.31 5.71 2.13
C PHE A 175 3.40 4.72 2.88
N ILE A 176 3.47 3.45 2.49
CA ILE A 176 2.93 2.33 3.26
C ILE A 176 4.13 1.44 3.62
N VAL A 177 4.31 1.11 4.89
CA VAL A 177 5.44 0.30 5.35
C VAL A 177 4.98 -0.78 6.30
N GLU A 178 5.55 -1.98 6.15
CA GLU A 178 5.43 -3.01 7.16
C GLU A 178 6.17 -2.57 8.43
N TYR A 179 5.50 -2.65 9.58
CA TYR A 179 6.12 -2.37 10.87
C TYR A 179 5.92 -3.52 11.83
N ASN A 180 6.91 -3.70 12.71
CA ASN A 180 6.88 -4.74 13.70
C ASN A 180 6.06 -4.30 14.92
N ALA A 181 4.79 -4.68 14.93
CA ALA A 181 3.86 -4.31 15.99
C ALA A 181 4.16 -4.99 17.34
N LYS A 182 5.08 -5.97 17.42
CA LYS A 182 5.54 -6.53 18.71
C LYS A 182 6.06 -5.45 19.65
N PHE A 183 6.71 -4.44 19.08
CA PHE A 183 7.33 -3.34 19.81
C PHE A 183 6.34 -2.18 19.98
N ILE A 184 5.57 -2.25 21.07
CA ILE A 184 4.60 -1.20 21.45
C ILE A 184 5.29 0.15 21.67
N PRO A 185 4.68 1.29 21.29
CA PRO A 185 5.17 2.60 21.68
C PRO A 185 5.39 2.73 23.21
N PRO A 186 6.45 3.43 23.67
CA PRO A 186 7.41 4.23 22.89
C PRO A 186 8.67 3.46 22.46
N ILE A 187 8.63 2.12 22.39
CA ILE A 187 9.81 1.29 22.09
C ILE A 187 10.31 1.59 20.68
N ARG A 188 11.62 1.81 20.57
CA ARG A 188 12.35 1.89 19.30
C ARG A 188 13.10 0.59 19.08
N PHE A 189 12.79 -0.06 17.98
CA PHE A 189 13.44 -1.26 17.51
C PHE A 189 13.68 -1.16 16.01
N LYS A 190 14.80 -1.71 15.54
CA LYS A 190 15.16 -1.90 14.14
C LYS A 190 16.14 -3.08 14.10
N ILE A 191 15.95 -4.04 13.21
CA ILE A 191 16.91 -5.14 13.03
C ILE A 191 18.26 -4.61 12.56
N GLU A 192 19.32 -5.41 12.69
CA GLU A 192 20.59 -5.11 12.03
C GLU A 192 20.46 -5.33 10.52
N TYR A 193 21.02 -4.42 9.72
CA TYR A 193 21.00 -4.57 8.27
C TYR A 193 21.74 -5.84 7.84
N ASN A 194 21.06 -6.67 7.04
CA ASN A 194 21.65 -7.85 6.43
C ASN A 194 21.10 -8.01 5.01
N ASP A 195 21.95 -7.83 4.01
CA ASP A 195 21.54 -7.91 2.60
C ASP A 195 21.08 -9.31 2.16
N GLN A 196 21.37 -10.34 2.96
CA GLN A 196 20.89 -11.71 2.76
C GLN A 196 19.80 -12.10 3.76
N HIS A 197 19.21 -11.12 4.46
CA HIS A 197 18.12 -11.39 5.40
C HIS A 197 16.99 -12.17 4.70
N ARG A 198 16.47 -13.17 5.40
CA ARG A 198 15.26 -13.90 5.07
C ARG A 198 14.51 -14.05 6.37
N TRP A 199 13.26 -13.64 6.38
CA TRP A 199 12.46 -13.77 7.58
C TRP A 199 12.33 -15.23 8.00
N ALA A 200 12.57 -15.50 9.28
CA ALA A 200 12.48 -16.84 9.85
C ALA A 200 11.07 -17.17 10.37
N GLY A 201 10.10 -16.27 10.21
CA GLY A 201 8.77 -16.39 10.80
C GLY A 201 8.72 -16.02 12.29
N ASP A 202 9.75 -15.35 12.81
CA ASP A 202 9.85 -14.89 14.20
C ASP A 202 9.61 -13.38 14.34
N ASP A 203 9.85 -12.81 15.52
CA ASP A 203 9.68 -11.37 15.76
C ASP A 203 10.90 -10.51 15.39
N TYR A 204 11.92 -11.08 14.73
CA TYR A 204 13.12 -10.37 14.29
C TYR A 204 13.02 -9.93 12.83
N PHE A 205 12.17 -8.96 12.57
CA PHE A 205 11.97 -8.33 11.26
C PHE A 205 11.70 -6.83 11.41
N GLY A 206 11.94 -6.07 10.35
CA GLY A 206 11.50 -4.69 10.21
C GLY A 206 12.00 -3.74 11.30
N ALA A 207 11.14 -2.78 11.63
CA ALA A 207 11.34 -1.81 12.68
C ALA A 207 10.03 -1.51 13.41
N SER A 208 10.12 -1.02 14.65
CA SER A 208 8.96 -0.56 15.43
C SER A 208 8.29 0.66 14.78
N LEU A 209 7.01 0.89 15.11
CA LEU A 209 6.26 2.06 14.67
C LEU A 209 6.94 3.39 15.06
N CYS A 210 7.53 3.47 16.25
CA CYS A 210 8.25 4.67 16.70
C CYS A 210 9.52 4.92 15.87
N SER A 211 10.28 3.88 15.51
CA SER A 211 11.45 4.03 14.63
C SER A 211 11.08 4.58 13.25
N PHE A 212 9.99 4.08 12.65
CA PHE A 212 9.48 4.63 11.40
C PHE A 212 8.96 6.06 11.58
N SER A 213 8.23 6.34 12.66
CA SER A 213 7.70 7.67 12.95
C SER A 213 8.81 8.72 13.05
N ASP A 214 9.89 8.42 13.79
CA ASP A 214 11.05 9.31 13.89
C ASP A 214 11.71 9.54 12.51
N LEU A 215 11.87 8.47 11.71
CA LEU A 215 12.46 8.55 10.37
C LEU A 215 11.62 9.43 9.43
N PHE A 216 10.32 9.21 9.40
CA PHE A 216 9.40 9.93 8.52
C PHE A 216 9.19 11.39 8.95
N GLU A 217 9.10 11.66 10.24
CA GLU A 217 8.98 13.02 10.77
C GLU A 217 10.19 13.87 10.38
N ALA A 218 11.40 13.32 10.47
CA ALA A 218 12.63 13.99 10.04
C ALA A 218 12.66 14.34 8.54
N HIS A 219 11.81 13.71 7.72
CA HIS A 219 11.71 13.92 6.28
C HIS A 219 10.39 14.57 5.85
N GLY A 220 9.63 15.15 6.78
CA GLY A 220 8.46 15.95 6.45
C GLY A 220 7.17 15.14 6.23
N TYR A 221 7.05 13.99 6.89
CA TYR A 221 5.84 13.15 6.91
C TYR A 221 5.25 13.07 8.32
N PHE A 222 4.00 12.65 8.42
CA PHE A 222 3.36 12.28 9.67
C PHE A 222 2.71 10.90 9.55
N LEU A 223 2.63 10.17 10.66
CA LEU A 223 1.87 8.93 10.75
C LEU A 223 0.36 9.24 10.66
N ALA A 224 -0.29 8.74 9.62
CA ALA A 224 -1.71 8.93 9.41
C ALA A 224 -2.55 7.80 10.03
N CYS A 225 -2.12 6.54 9.87
CA CYS A 225 -2.88 5.39 10.33
C CYS A 225 -2.00 4.14 10.45
N CYS A 226 -2.44 3.18 11.27
CA CYS A 226 -2.03 1.78 11.15
C CYS A 226 -3.26 0.95 10.78
N ASN A 227 -3.07 -0.09 9.99
CA ASN A 227 -4.14 -1.01 9.63
C ASN A 227 -4.53 -1.89 10.84
N VAL A 228 -5.72 -2.50 10.83
CA VAL A 228 -6.30 -3.10 12.05
C VAL A 228 -5.50 -4.29 12.61
N THR A 229 -4.76 -4.98 11.74
CA THR A 229 -3.92 -6.14 12.10
C THR A 229 -2.58 -5.73 12.69
N GLY A 230 -2.19 -4.45 12.59
CA GLY A 230 -0.87 -3.99 13.00
C GLY A 230 0.24 -4.55 12.11
N SER A 231 -0.03 -4.70 10.81
CA SER A 231 0.97 -5.12 9.81
C SER A 231 1.59 -3.90 9.14
N ASN A 232 0.77 -2.99 8.63
CA ASN A 232 1.16 -1.85 7.82
C ASN A 232 0.84 -0.49 8.48
N ALA A 233 1.74 0.47 8.30
CA ALA A 233 1.60 1.86 8.73
C ALA A 233 1.62 2.81 7.54
N PHE A 234 0.81 3.86 7.61
CA PHE A 234 0.61 4.84 6.54
C PHE A 234 1.21 6.18 6.94
N PHE A 235 2.16 6.67 6.15
CA PHE A 235 2.80 7.97 6.34
C PHE A 235 2.45 8.90 5.19
N VAL A 236 2.07 10.13 5.52
CA VAL A 236 1.59 11.13 4.55
C VAL A 236 2.42 12.40 4.67
N LYS A 237 2.73 13.07 3.56
CA LYS A 237 3.47 14.35 3.61
C LYS A 237 2.76 15.40 4.44
N ASN A 238 3.54 16.16 5.22
CA ASN A 238 3.06 17.23 6.10
C ASN A 238 2.24 18.32 5.39
N GLN A 239 2.44 18.54 4.09
CA GLN A 239 1.64 19.50 3.32
C GLN A 239 0.14 19.20 3.32
N TYR A 240 -0.25 17.94 3.55
CA TYR A 240 -1.64 17.50 3.63
C TYR A 240 -2.19 17.44 5.05
N LYS A 241 -1.39 17.68 6.09
CA LYS A 241 -1.77 17.49 7.50
C LYS A 241 -3.09 18.19 7.87
N LYS A 242 -3.37 19.35 7.26
CA LYS A 242 -4.63 20.10 7.42
C LYS A 242 -5.91 19.34 7.03
N PHE A 243 -5.80 18.26 6.26
CA PHE A 243 -6.91 17.38 5.84
C PHE A 243 -7.09 16.18 6.79
N PHE A 244 -6.32 16.11 7.88
CA PHE A 244 -6.30 15.03 8.86
C PHE A 244 -6.45 15.54 10.29
N ASN A 245 -7.13 16.67 10.51
CA ASN A 245 -7.29 17.25 11.86
C ASN A 245 -8.17 16.40 12.81
N ASP A 246 -8.82 15.37 12.26
CA ASP A 246 -9.69 14.42 12.94
C ASP A 246 -8.96 13.16 13.46
N ILE A 247 -7.68 12.97 13.11
CA ILE A 247 -6.88 11.85 13.62
C ILE A 247 -6.12 12.24 14.91
N PRO A 248 -5.85 11.30 15.83
CA PRO A 248 -4.95 11.56 16.96
C PRO A 248 -3.53 11.90 16.51
N GLU A 249 -2.86 12.86 17.18
CA GLU A 249 -1.45 13.18 16.87
C GLU A 249 -0.43 12.22 17.51
N ALA A 250 -0.78 11.64 18.67
CA ALA A 250 0.13 10.79 19.43
C ALA A 250 0.23 9.39 18.82
N VAL A 251 1.46 8.91 18.59
CA VAL A 251 1.74 7.59 17.98
C VAL A 251 1.07 6.46 18.76
N GLU A 252 1.00 6.54 20.10
CA GLU A 252 0.35 5.57 20.98
C GLU A 252 -1.15 5.40 20.70
N LYS A 253 -1.80 6.44 20.18
CA LYS A 253 -3.23 6.43 19.84
C LYS A 253 -3.50 5.95 18.41
N LEU A 254 -2.47 5.93 17.57
CA LEU A 254 -2.51 5.46 16.18
C LEU A 254 -2.06 4.00 16.06
N TYR A 255 -1.26 3.53 17.01
CA TYR A 255 -0.72 2.18 17.06
C TYR A 255 -1.81 1.10 17.06
N ALA A 256 -1.60 0.06 16.26
CA ALA A 256 -2.39 -1.16 16.27
C ALA A 256 -1.55 -2.33 16.79
N SER A 257 -2.06 -3.05 17.79
CA SER A 257 -1.41 -4.27 18.30
C SER A 257 -1.39 -5.37 17.23
N PRO A 258 -0.41 -6.29 17.26
CA PRO A 258 -0.34 -7.39 16.30
C PRO A 258 -1.58 -8.29 16.47
N LYS A 259 -2.44 -8.31 15.46
CA LYS A 259 -3.61 -9.18 15.35
C LYS A 259 -3.52 -10.01 14.07
N TYR A 260 -2.34 -10.56 13.79
CA TYR A 260 -2.06 -11.36 12.59
C TYR A 260 -2.97 -12.61 12.47
N PHE A 261 -3.60 -13.06 13.57
CA PHE A 261 -4.64 -14.09 13.53
C PHE A 261 -5.90 -13.68 12.74
N LEU A 262 -6.04 -12.40 12.41
CA LEU A 262 -7.10 -11.86 11.54
C LEU A 262 -6.68 -11.81 10.07
N THR A 263 -5.39 -11.97 9.76
CA THR A 263 -4.85 -12.00 8.39
C THR A 263 -5.34 -13.25 7.65
N GLY A 264 -5.61 -13.12 6.35
CA GLY A 264 -6.05 -14.23 5.51
C GLY A 264 -7.50 -14.69 5.76
N LEU A 265 -8.27 -14.00 6.61
CA LEU A 265 -9.72 -14.14 6.58
C LEU A 265 -10.20 -13.61 5.23
N ASP A 266 -10.79 -14.48 4.38
CA ASP A 266 -11.41 -14.10 3.10
C ASP A 266 -12.64 -13.19 3.35
N VAL A 267 -12.35 -11.93 3.64
CA VAL A 267 -13.34 -10.88 3.91
C VAL A 267 -13.72 -10.13 2.64
N ALA A 268 -12.96 -10.30 1.55
CA ALA A 268 -13.23 -9.75 0.22
C ALA A 268 -14.18 -10.63 -0.64
N GLY A 269 -14.75 -11.69 -0.07
CA GLY A 269 -15.69 -12.58 -0.77
C GLY A 269 -15.04 -13.87 -1.26
N HIS A 270 -14.87 -14.01 -2.57
CA HIS A 270 -14.23 -15.19 -3.17
C HIS A 270 -12.71 -15.02 -3.25
N PRO A 271 -11.93 -16.13 -3.23
CA PRO A 271 -10.48 -16.06 -3.39
C PRO A 271 -10.08 -15.35 -4.69
N THR A 272 -8.98 -14.60 -4.62
CA THR A 272 -8.42 -13.90 -5.78
C THR A 272 -8.02 -14.89 -6.88
N SER A 273 -8.48 -14.63 -8.11
CA SER A 273 -8.14 -15.46 -9.27
C SER A 273 -7.03 -14.82 -10.11
N VAL A 274 -6.08 -15.65 -10.56
CA VAL A 274 -5.01 -15.24 -11.50
C VAL A 274 -5.60 -14.57 -12.74
N LYS A 275 -6.69 -15.12 -13.28
CA LYS A 275 -7.36 -14.60 -14.48
C LYS A 275 -7.89 -13.17 -14.29
N ALA A 276 -8.40 -12.83 -13.10
CA ALA A 276 -8.84 -11.47 -12.81
C ALA A 276 -7.65 -10.49 -12.81
N ILE A 277 -6.54 -10.87 -12.20
CA ILE A 277 -5.32 -10.07 -12.16
C ILE A 277 -4.71 -9.89 -13.56
N GLU A 278 -4.63 -10.96 -14.35
CA GLU A 278 -4.18 -10.87 -15.75
C GLU A 278 -5.06 -9.92 -16.57
N THR A 279 -6.37 -9.92 -16.32
CA THR A 279 -7.30 -9.01 -16.99
C THR A 279 -7.00 -7.54 -16.62
N ILE A 280 -6.76 -7.27 -15.33
CA ILE A 280 -6.39 -5.94 -14.83
C ILE A 280 -5.11 -5.44 -15.52
N PHE A 281 -4.02 -6.21 -15.46
CA PHE A 281 -2.73 -5.76 -16.00
C PHE A 281 -2.69 -5.74 -17.53
N SER A 282 -3.43 -6.64 -18.20
CA SER A 282 -3.60 -6.58 -19.66
C SER A 282 -4.29 -5.29 -20.07
N ALA A 283 -5.38 -4.93 -19.40
CA ALA A 283 -6.10 -3.69 -19.68
C ALA A 283 -5.22 -2.46 -19.38
N LEU A 284 -4.55 -2.43 -18.23
CA LEU A 284 -3.65 -1.34 -17.85
C LEU A 284 -2.53 -1.10 -18.89
N ASN A 285 -1.91 -2.17 -19.39
CA ASN A 285 -0.84 -2.08 -20.39
C ASN A 285 -1.34 -1.88 -21.83
N SER A 286 -2.60 -2.17 -22.13
CA SER A 286 -3.18 -1.91 -23.46
C SER A 286 -3.50 -0.43 -23.70
N GLY A 287 -3.49 0.41 -22.64
CA GLY A 287 -3.91 1.81 -22.72
C GLY A 287 -5.42 1.97 -22.96
N ILE A 288 -6.16 0.87 -23.04
CA ILE A 288 -7.61 0.85 -22.93
C ILE A 288 -7.87 1.19 -21.47
N GLU A 289 -8.43 2.37 -21.19
CA GLU A 289 -8.97 2.64 -19.85
C GLU A 289 -9.84 1.44 -19.49
N THR A 290 -9.61 0.84 -18.32
CA THR A 290 -10.46 -0.19 -17.74
C THR A 290 -11.86 0.39 -17.51
N ALA A 291 -12.61 0.59 -18.58
CA ALA A 291 -14.04 0.38 -18.54
C ALA A 291 -14.18 -1.11 -18.28
N LEU A 292 -14.34 -1.46 -17.01
CA LEU A 292 -15.15 -2.62 -16.67
C LEU A 292 -16.53 -2.31 -17.26
N GLU A 293 -16.72 -2.61 -18.55
CA GLU A 293 -17.97 -2.48 -19.31
C GLU A 293 -19.06 -3.41 -18.76
#